data_AF-A0A381QUB2-F1
#
_entry.id   AF-A0A381QUB2-F1
#
_cell.length_a   1.000
_cell.length_b   1.000
_cell.length_c   1.000
_cell.angle_alpha   90.00
_cell.angle_beta   90.00
_cell.angle_gamma   90.00
#
_symmetry.space_group_name_H-M   'P 1'
#
loop_
_entity.id
_entity.type
_entity.pdbx_description
1 polymer ?
#
loop_
_entity_poly.entity_id
_entity_poly.type
_entity_poly.pdbx_seq_one_letter_code
_entity_poly.pdbx_strand_id
1 'polypeptide(L)'
;VRVWTLVSGLTGTATGFALTTWTSMDWPLVVGGKPIVSIPAYIIIAFEMTILFGALGTIIGLFVLSRLPSIKPTVVYDPEFSSGRYGVYVEGNHQSLEEARQIMNEQQPIELREGELDD
;
A
#
# COMPACT_ATOMS: atom_id res chain seq x y z
N VAL A 1 -1.86 4.85 2.60
CA VAL A 1 -0.56 4.56 1.95
C VAL A 1 0.43 5.73 1.93
N ARG A 2 0.01 6.98 1.65
CA ARG A 2 0.92 8.14 1.51
C ARG A 2 1.91 8.36 2.66
N VAL A 3 1.43 8.25 3.91
CA VAL A 3 2.29 8.42 5.10
C VAL A 3 3.36 7.33 5.18
N TRP A 4 3.01 6.09 4.82
CA TRP A 4 3.96 4.96 4.78
C TRP A 4 5.09 5.22 3.79
N THR A 5 4.75 5.69 2.58
CA THR A 5 5.72 6.07 1.54
C THR A 5 6.64 7.19 2.01
N LEU A 6 6.11 8.20 2.70
CA LEU A 6 6.89 9.34 3.16
C LEU A 6 7.89 8.93 4.25
N VAL A 7 7.43 8.16 5.25
CA VAL A 7 8.27 7.69 6.36
C VAL A 7 9.37 6.76 5.84
N SER A 8 9.03 5.81 4.95
CA SER A 8 10.03 4.89 4.39
C SER A 8 11.01 5.60 3.46
N GLY A 9 10.54 6.55 2.63
CA GLY A 9 11.41 7.37 1.78
C GLY A 9 12.41 8.21 2.59
N LEU A 10 11.96 8.88 3.65
CA LEU A 10 12.84 9.65 4.55
C LEU A 10 13.89 8.75 5.22
N THR A 11 13.46 7.56 5.68
CA THR A 11 14.34 6.55 6.26
C THR A 11 15.36 6.05 5.22
N GLY A 12 14.94 5.87 3.97
CA GLY A 12 15.82 5.51 2.85
C GLY A 12 16.88 6.56 2.57
N THR A 13 16.50 7.84 2.54
CA THR A 13 17.45 8.95 2.38
C THR A 13 18.48 8.97 3.51
N ALA A 14 18.02 8.89 4.77
CA ALA A 14 18.89 8.88 5.93
C ALA A 14 19.86 7.68 5.90
N THR A 15 19.35 6.50 5.55
CA THR A 15 20.16 5.27 5.43
C THR A 15 21.17 5.37 4.29
N GLY A 16 20.81 5.97 3.14
CA GLY A 16 21.72 6.16 2.02
C GLY A 16 22.92 7.07 2.35
N PHE A 17 22.67 8.19 3.05
CA PHE A 17 23.75 9.05 3.55
C PHE A 17 24.55 8.38 4.67
N ALA A 18 23.90 7.66 5.59
CA ALA A 18 24.59 6.94 6.65
C ALA A 18 25.51 5.84 6.10
N LEU A 19 25.05 5.06 5.13
CA LEU A 19 25.81 3.96 4.51
C LEU A 19 27.04 4.47 3.76
N THR A 20 26.87 5.53 2.95
CA THR A 20 27.97 6.13 2.17
C THR A 20 29.01 6.78 3.07
N THR A 21 28.56 7.50 4.11
CA THR A 21 29.45 8.14 5.08
C THR A 21 30.19 7.10 5.92
N TRP A 22 29.50 6.06 6.41
CA TRP A 22 30.13 4.99 7.20
C TRP A 22 31.21 4.28 6.38
N THR A 23 30.87 3.77 5.20
CA THR A 23 31.82 3.06 4.34
C THR A 23 33.05 3.92 4.02
N SER A 24 32.84 5.22 3.78
CA SER A 24 33.93 6.13 3.46
C SER A 24 34.81 6.49 4.65
N MET A 25 34.29 6.42 5.88
CA MET A 25 35.07 6.60 7.11
C MET A 25 35.83 5.35 7.50
N ASP A 26 35.23 4.17 7.30
CA ASP A 26 35.84 2.87 7.63
C ASP A 26 37.04 2.57 6.73
N TRP A 27 36.91 2.90 5.42
CA TRP A 27 37.98 2.71 4.46
C TRP A 27 38.23 3.99 3.63
N PRO A 28 39.02 4.95 4.15
CA PRO A 28 39.22 6.25 3.52
C PRO A 28 40.13 6.15 2.28
N LEU A 29 39.52 5.93 1.12
CA LEU A 29 40.20 5.96 -0.18
C LEU A 29 40.09 7.33 -0.83
N VAL A 30 41.23 7.96 -1.09
CA VAL A 30 41.29 9.19 -1.89
C VAL A 30 41.29 8.80 -3.38
N VAL A 31 40.14 8.93 -4.04
CA VAL A 31 39.98 8.58 -5.46
C VAL A 31 39.87 9.86 -6.30
N GLY A 32 40.86 10.11 -7.16
CA GLY A 32 40.86 11.28 -8.06
C GLY A 32 40.96 12.63 -7.35
N GLY A 33 41.65 12.69 -6.20
CA GLY A 33 41.89 13.93 -5.43
C GLY A 33 40.66 14.51 -4.72
N LYS A 34 39.53 13.79 -4.71
CA LYS A 34 38.30 14.22 -4.04
C LYS A 34 38.40 14.02 -2.53
N PRO A 35 37.72 14.87 -1.74
CA PRO A 35 37.62 14.65 -0.29
C PRO A 35 36.98 13.29 -0.02
N ILE A 36 37.39 12.66 1.08
CA ILE A 36 36.88 11.36 1.53
C ILE A 36 35.34 11.39 1.56
N VAL A 37 34.78 12.43 2.19
CA VAL A 37 33.34 12.71 2.15
C VAL A 37 33.01 13.56 0.92
N SER A 38 32.55 12.91 -0.15
CA SER A 38 32.16 13.57 -1.41
C SER A 38 30.63 13.64 -1.55
N ILE A 39 30.02 14.65 -0.93
CA ILE A 39 28.56 14.89 -0.93
C ILE A 39 27.93 14.78 -2.34
N PRO A 40 28.49 15.36 -3.42
CA PRO A 40 27.88 15.28 -4.75
C PRO A 40 27.68 13.84 -5.26
N ALA A 41 28.59 12.92 -4.91
CA ALA A 41 28.48 11.52 -5.30
C ALA A 41 27.45 10.77 -4.44
N TYR A 42 27.32 11.14 -3.17
CA TYR A 42 26.41 10.46 -2.23
C TYR A 42 24.94 10.78 -2.52
N ILE A 43 24.65 11.94 -3.13
CA ILE A 43 23.27 12.31 -3.53
C ILE A 43 22.65 11.25 -4.45
N ILE A 44 23.42 10.72 -5.40
CA ILE A 44 22.94 9.71 -6.35
C ILE A 44 22.53 8.44 -5.60
N ILE A 45 23.36 7.98 -4.67
CA ILE A 45 23.09 6.77 -3.88
C ILE A 45 21.93 7.02 -2.92
N ALA A 46 21.89 8.18 -2.26
CA ALA A 46 20.80 8.56 -1.37
C ALA A 46 19.46 8.60 -2.12
N PHE A 47 19.43 9.13 -3.35
CA PHE A 47 18.24 9.17 -4.21
C PHE A 47 17.71 7.77 -4.54
N GLU A 48 18.58 6.84 -4.95
CA GLU A 48 18.19 5.45 -5.22
C GLU A 48 17.64 4.78 -3.97
N MET A 49 18.28 5.01 -2.81
CA MET A 49 17.81 4.48 -1.52
C MET A 49 16.45 5.07 -1.11
N THR A 50 16.21 6.37 -1.35
CA THR A 50 14.90 6.99 -1.13
C THR A 50 13.81 6.29 -1.94
N ILE A 51 14.06 6.04 -3.24
CA ILE A 51 13.08 5.40 -4.12
C ILE A 51 12.85 3.95 -3.71
N LEU A 52 13.91 3.20 -3.43
CA LEU A 52 13.83 1.80 -3.02
C LEU A 52 12.98 1.63 -1.75
N PHE A 53 13.31 2.37 -0.68
CA PHE A 53 12.55 2.29 0.57
C PHE A 53 11.15 2.90 0.42
N GLY A 54 11.00 3.95 -0.38
CA GLY A 54 9.70 4.53 -0.73
C GLY A 54 8.76 3.51 -1.37
N ALA A 55 9.24 2.80 -2.39
CA ALA A 55 8.49 1.76 -3.09
C ALA A 55 8.14 0.58 -2.17
N LEU A 56 9.12 0.05 -1.43
CA LEU A 56 8.90 -1.06 -0.50
C LEU A 56 7.92 -0.68 0.62
N GLY A 57 8.07 0.50 1.22
CA GLY A 57 7.13 0.98 2.25
C GLY A 57 5.73 1.23 1.72
N THR A 58 5.59 1.63 0.45
CA THR A 58 4.28 1.76 -0.21
C THR A 58 3.60 0.40 -0.37
N ILE A 59 4.34 -0.61 -0.83
CA ILE A 59 3.84 -1.97 -1.01
C ILE A 59 3.44 -2.57 0.35
N ILE A 60 4.29 -2.44 1.36
CA ILE A 60 3.97 -2.89 2.72
C ILE A 60 2.74 -2.16 3.26
N GLY A 61 2.68 -0.84 3.08
CA GLY A 61 1.53 -0.03 3.49
C GLY A 61 0.23 -0.41 2.76
N LEU A 62 0.32 -0.86 1.50
CA LEU A 62 -0.81 -1.42 0.77
C LEU A 62 -1.27 -2.73 1.40
N PHE A 63 -0.37 -3.69 1.62
CA PHE A 63 -0.72 -4.97 2.23
C PHE A 63 -1.37 -4.79 3.61
N VAL A 64 -0.81 -3.93 4.46
CA VAL A 64 -1.32 -3.66 5.80
C VAL A 64 -2.70 -2.97 5.75
N LEU A 65 -2.87 -1.96 4.89
CA LEU A 65 -4.11 -1.18 4.84
C LEU A 65 -5.24 -1.92 4.13
N SER A 66 -4.92 -2.69 3.09
CA SER A 66 -5.86 -3.54 2.37
C SER A 66 -6.15 -4.86 3.08
N ARG A 67 -5.50 -5.14 4.22
CA ARG A 67 -5.62 -6.40 4.99
C ARG A 67 -5.40 -7.64 4.11
N LEU A 68 -4.45 -7.54 3.19
CA LEU A 68 -4.02 -8.66 2.36
C LEU A 68 -2.92 -9.42 3.12
N PRO A 69 -2.94 -10.77 3.18
CA PRO A 69 -3.78 -11.71 2.44
C PRO A 69 -5.14 -11.93 3.12
N SER A 70 -6.23 -11.64 2.39
CA SER A 70 -7.57 -12.00 2.84
C SER A 70 -7.79 -13.48 2.53
N ILE A 71 -7.70 -14.33 3.56
CA ILE A 71 -7.83 -15.80 3.44
C ILE A 71 -9.31 -16.20 3.29
N LYS A 72 -10.23 -15.39 3.82
CA LYS A 72 -11.68 -15.56 3.67
C LYS A 72 -12.28 -14.29 3.07
N PRO A 73 -12.82 -14.32 1.84
CA PRO A 73 -13.54 -13.19 1.29
C PRO A 73 -14.77 -12.91 2.17
N THR A 74 -14.82 -11.74 2.80
CA THR A 74 -16.00 -11.29 3.58
C THR A 74 -17.20 -10.98 2.68
N VAL A 75 -16.98 -10.88 1.37
CA VAL A 75 -18.00 -10.52 0.38
C VAL A 75 -17.98 -11.55 -0.74
N VAL A 76 -19.16 -12.01 -1.16
CA VAL A 76 -19.34 -12.84 -2.36
C VAL A 76 -18.92 -12.00 -3.57
N TYR A 77 -17.77 -12.31 -4.14
CA TYR A 77 -17.27 -11.62 -5.32
C TYR A 77 -17.88 -12.23 -6.58
N ASP A 78 -18.59 -11.43 -7.37
CA ASP A 78 -19.07 -11.81 -8.70
C ASP A 78 -18.08 -11.32 -9.79
N PRO A 79 -17.59 -12.20 -10.68
CA PRO A 79 -16.71 -11.82 -11.79
C PRO A 79 -17.25 -10.71 -12.69
N GLU A 80 -18.58 -10.59 -12.79
CA GLU A 80 -19.22 -9.55 -13.61
C GLU A 80 -18.98 -8.13 -13.08
N PHE A 81 -18.59 -7.98 -11.82
CA PHE A 81 -18.16 -6.69 -11.27
C PHE A 81 -16.89 -6.15 -11.93
N SER A 82 -16.00 -7.03 -12.41
CA SER A 82 -14.85 -6.59 -13.21
C SER A 82 -15.19 -6.28 -14.66
N SER A 83 -16.31 -6.79 -15.18
CA SER A 83 -16.68 -6.65 -16.60
C SER A 83 -17.56 -5.43 -16.89
N GLY A 84 -18.09 -4.76 -15.88
CA GLY A 84 -18.87 -3.52 -16.07
C GLY A 84 -20.10 -3.36 -15.19
N ARG A 85 -20.40 -4.31 -14.29
CA ARG A 85 -21.44 -4.13 -13.27
C ARG A 85 -20.83 -3.57 -11.98
N TYR A 86 -21.62 -2.85 -11.20
CA TYR A 86 -21.24 -2.40 -9.86
C TYR A 86 -22.16 -3.07 -8.83
N GLY A 87 -21.58 -3.51 -7.71
CA GLY A 87 -22.33 -4.10 -6.60
C GLY A 87 -22.22 -3.24 -5.35
N VAL A 88 -23.33 -3.14 -4.60
CA VAL A 88 -23.35 -2.57 -3.26
C VAL A 88 -23.63 -3.71 -2.30
N TYR A 89 -22.75 -3.90 -1.32
CA TYR A 89 -22.91 -4.89 -0.27
C TYR A 89 -23.23 -4.20 1.05
N VAL A 90 -24.27 -4.66 1.73
CA VAL A 90 -24.68 -4.17 3.05
C VAL A 90 -24.73 -5.36 3.98
N GLU A 91 -23.92 -5.30 5.04
CA GLU A 91 -23.99 -6.23 6.15
C GLU A 91 -24.98 -5.70 7.19
N GLY A 92 -25.89 -6.53 7.66
CA GLY A 92 -26.94 -6.11 8.59
C GLY A 92 -27.55 -7.27 9.37
N ASN A 93 -28.11 -6.94 10.53
CA ASN A 93 -28.76 -7.89 11.43
C ASN A 93 -30.15 -8.26 10.88
N HIS A 94 -30.76 -9.37 11.33
CA HIS A 94 -32.10 -9.82 10.89
C HIS A 94 -33.20 -8.75 10.96
N GLN A 95 -33.10 -7.78 11.87
CA GLN A 95 -34.09 -6.69 12.01
C GLN A 95 -33.92 -5.59 10.96
N SER A 96 -32.69 -5.38 10.47
CA SER A 96 -32.35 -4.32 9.51
C SER A 96 -32.33 -4.82 8.06
N LEU A 97 -32.38 -6.14 7.86
CA LEU A 97 -32.41 -6.77 6.54
C LEU A 97 -33.64 -6.33 5.73
N GLU A 98 -34.81 -6.28 6.36
CA GLU A 98 -36.04 -5.90 5.67
C GLU A 98 -36.03 -4.43 5.22
N GLU A 99 -35.48 -3.54 6.07
CA GLU A 99 -35.31 -2.12 5.75
C GLU A 99 -34.27 -1.93 4.64
N ALA A 100 -33.13 -2.63 4.71
CA ALA A 100 -32.11 -2.59 3.67
C ALA A 100 -32.65 -3.11 2.33
N ARG A 101 -33.46 -4.17 2.35
CA ARG A 101 -34.13 -4.72 1.18
C ARG A 101 -35.08 -3.71 0.56
N GLN A 102 -35.89 -3.02 1.38
CA GLN A 102 -36.79 -1.99 0.90
C GLN A 102 -36.03 -0.86 0.21
N ILE A 103 -35.01 -0.29 0.87
CA ILE A 103 -34.21 0.82 0.34
C ILE A 103 -33.52 0.40 -0.97
N MET A 104 -32.93 -0.79 -1.03
CA MET A 104 -32.29 -1.27 -2.25
C MET A 104 -33.30 -1.46 -3.38
N ASN A 105 -34.48 -2.01 -3.10
CA ASN A 105 -35.50 -2.25 -4.12
C ASN A 105 -36.09 -0.94 -4.69
N GLU A 106 -36.20 0.11 -3.86
CA GLU A 106 -36.62 1.45 -4.31
C GLU A 106 -35.69 2.03 -5.39
N GLN A 107 -34.41 1.64 -5.41
CA GLN A 107 -33.43 2.11 -6.39
C GLN A 107 -33.44 1.30 -7.71
N GLN A 108 -34.34 0.32 -7.85
CA GLN A 108 -34.50 -0.53 -9.06
C GLN A 108 -33.18 -1.18 -9.52
N PRO A 109 -32.53 -2.01 -8.69
CA PRO A 109 -31.31 -2.70 -9.06
C PRO A 109 -31.59 -3.74 -10.16
N ILE A 110 -30.60 -3.98 -11.01
CA ILE A 110 -30.67 -5.00 -12.07
C ILE A 110 -30.84 -6.40 -11.45
N GLU A 111 -30.20 -6.64 -10.32
CA GLU A 111 -30.24 -7.92 -9.62
C GLU A 111 -30.10 -7.70 -8.12
N LEU A 112 -30.94 -8.37 -7.33
CA LEU A 112 -30.89 -8.37 -5.87
C LEU A 112 -30.69 -9.81 -5.40
N ARG A 113 -29.58 -10.07 -4.69
CA ARG A 113 -29.25 -11.38 -4.13
C ARG A 113 -29.15 -11.27 -2.62
N GLU A 114 -29.80 -12.20 -1.93
CA GLU A 114 -29.62 -12.44 -0.51
C GLU A 114 -28.72 -13.66 -0.37
N GLY A 115 -27.62 -13.52 0.37
CA GLY A 115 -26.73 -14.63 0.67
C GLY A 115 -26.50 -14.68 2.18
N GLU A 116 -26.72 -15.84 2.79
CA GLU A 116 -26.08 -16.16 4.06
C GLU A 116 -24.59 -16.39 3.77
N LEU A 117 -23.72 -15.81 4.59
CA LEU A 117 -22.29 -16.10 4.55
C LEU A 117 -22.13 -17.58 4.92
N ASP A 118 -21.99 -18.45 3.93
CA ASP A 118 -21.57 -19.84 4.16
C ASP A 118 -20.16 -19.79 4.80
N ASP A 119 -20.04 -20.32 6.02
CA ASP A 119 -18.88 -20.23 6.94
C ASP A 119 -17.52 -20.71 6.36
#